data_AF-A0A7Y2H0A4-F1
#
_entry.id   AF-A0A7Y2H0A4-F1
#
_cell.length_a   1.000
_cell.length_b   1.000
_cell.length_c   1.000
_cell.angle_alpha   90.00
_cell.angle_beta   90.00
_cell.angle_gamma   90.00
#
_symmetry.space_group_name_H-M   'P 1'
#
loop_
_entity.id
_entity.type
_entity.pdbx_description
1 polymer ?
#
loop_
_entity_poly.entity_id
_entity_poly.type
_entity_poly.pdbx_seq_one_letter_code
_entity_poly.pdbx_strand_id
1 'polypeptide(L)' 'MNTNNAATAVDVTTYAIDPSHSRFGFVVRHMGFSKVRGSFESFEGTIEMEDG' A
#
# COMPACT_ATOMS: atom_id res chain seq x y z
N MET A 1 -33.59 -25.44 4.45
CA MET A 1 -32.50 -25.23 3.47
C MET A 1 -31.51 -24.28 4.13
N ASN A 2 -30.43 -24.77 4.73
CA ASN A 2 -29.38 -23.93 5.32
C ASN A 2 -28.24 -23.84 4.31
N THR A 3 -28.08 -22.69 3.67
CA THR A 3 -26.93 -22.39 2.81
C THR A 3 -25.86 -21.74 3.67
N ASN A 4 -25.02 -22.58 4.30
CA ASN A 4 -23.83 -22.10 4.98
C ASN A 4 -22.83 -21.65 3.90
N ASN A 5 -22.74 -20.33 3.70
CA ASN A 5 -21.71 -19.72 2.86
C ASN A 5 -20.38 -19.80 3.61
N ALA A 6 -19.52 -20.76 3.25
CA ALA A 6 -18.16 -20.80 3.76
C ALA A 6 -17.35 -19.69 3.08
N ALA A 7 -16.90 -18.70 3.85
CA ALA A 7 -15.91 -17.75 3.38
C ALA A 7 -14.65 -18.55 3.05
N THR A 8 -14.19 -18.49 1.80
CA THR A 8 -12.93 -19.09 1.38
C THR A 8 -11.83 -18.48 2.25
N ALA A 9 -11.10 -19.32 2.99
CA ALA A 9 -9.92 -18.84 3.70
C ALA A 9 -8.88 -18.48 2.64
N VAL A 10 -8.55 -17.20 2.59
CA VAL A 10 -7.55 -16.64 1.71
C VAL A 10 -6.24 -16.63 2.49
N ASP A 11 -5.20 -17.18 1.89
CA ASP A 11 -3.86 -17.09 2.45
C ASP A 11 -3.33 -15.66 2.24
N VAL A 12 -3.07 -14.96 3.34
CA VAL A 12 -2.52 -13.61 3.31
C VAL A 12 -1.06 -13.64 3.74
N THR A 13 -0.17 -13.18 2.88
CA THR A 13 1.26 -13.03 3.17
C THR A 13 1.58 -11.57 3.49
N THR A 14 2.27 -11.34 4.61
CA THR A 14 2.72 -10.01 5.03
C THR A 14 4.20 -9.80 4.70
N TYR A 15 4.52 -8.70 4.04
CA TYR A 15 5.87 -8.29 3.68
C TYR A 15 6.25 -6.99 4.41
N ALA A 16 7.44 -6.92 4.99
CA ALA A 16 7.97 -5.68 5.54
C ALA A 16 8.53 -4.78 4.43
N ILE A 17 8.28 -3.48 4.52
CA ILE A 17 8.83 -2.49 3.59
C ILE A 17 10.27 -2.17 4.00
N ASP A 18 11.22 -2.30 3.07
CA ASP A 18 12.60 -1.86 3.25
C ASP A 18 12.73 -0.35 2.90
N PRO A 19 13.05 0.52 3.88
CA PRO A 19 13.19 1.95 3.66
C PRO A 19 14.34 2.34 2.73
N SER A 20 15.37 1.50 2.60
CA SER A 20 16.56 1.79 1.78
C SER A 20 16.28 1.69 0.27
N HIS A 21 15.24 0.96 -0.09
CA HIS A 21 14.88 0.65 -1.48
C HIS A 21 13.45 1.07 -1.84
N SER A 22 12.77 1.75 -0.94
CA SER A 22 11.40 2.23 -1.14
C SER A 22 11.37 3.76 -1.05
N ARG A 23 10.35 4.40 -1.61
CA ARG A 23 10.16 5.85 -1.49
C ARG A 23 8.68 6.18 -1.36
N PHE A 24 8.33 6.91 -0.30
CA PHE A 24 6.99 7.45 -0.14
C PHE A 24 6.97 8.92 -0.61
N GLY A 25 6.44 9.15 -1.82
CA GLY A 25 6.44 10.45 -2.49
C GLY A 25 5.04 11.01 -2.72
N PHE A 26 4.94 12.33 -2.83
CA PHE A 26 3.71 13.01 -3.20
C PHE A 26 3.94 14.08 -4.28
N VAL A 27 2.88 14.39 -5.02
CA VAL A 27 2.87 15.47 -6.00
C VAL A 27 1.56 16.25 -5.87
N VAL A 28 1.67 17.56 -5.69
CA VAL A 28 0.53 18.47 -5.64
C VAL A 28 0.63 19.45 -6.80
N ARG A 29 -0.48 19.64 -7.52
CA ARG A 29 -0.59 20.71 -8.54
C ARG A 29 -0.86 22.04 -7.84
N HIS A 30 -0.13 23.07 -8.22
CA HIS A 30 -0.31 24.43 -7.71
C HIS A 30 -0.71 25.37 -8.85
N MET A 31 -1.88 25.99 -8.70
CA MET A 31 -2.51 26.92 -9.66
C MET A 31 -2.66 26.36 -11.10
N GLY A 32 -2.66 25.03 -11.26
CA GLY A 32 -2.92 24.36 -12.55
C GLY A 32 -1.72 24.25 -13.50
N PHE A 33 -0.65 25.01 -13.30
CA PHE A 33 0.51 25.02 -14.20
C PHE A 33 1.82 24.55 -13.56
N SER A 34 1.91 24.49 -12.23
CA SER A 34 3.11 24.04 -11.52
C SER A 34 2.85 22.78 -10.69
N LYS A 35 3.93 22.03 -10.40
CA LYS A 35 3.89 20.81 -9.59
C LYS A 35 4.91 20.90 -8.47
N VAL A 36 4.43 20.85 -7.22
CA VAL A 36 5.25 20.66 -6.04
C VAL A 36 5.43 19.17 -5.83
N ARG A 37 6.69 18.72 -5.72
CA ARG A 37 7.05 17.31 -5.47
C ARG A 37 7.71 17.23 -4.10
N GLY A 38 7.32 16.25 -3.31
CA GLY A 38 7.93 15.97 -2.02
C GLY A 38 8.00 14.49 -1.74
N SER A 39 8.66 14.16 -0.64
CA SER A 39 8.75 12.80 -0.11
C SER A 39 8.95 12.84 1.39
N PHE A 40 8.64 11.73 2.03
CA PHE A 40 9.00 11.48 3.42
C PHE A 40 10.39 10.84 3.47
N GLU A 41 11.27 11.34 4.34
CA GLU A 41 12.65 10.84 4.48
C GLU A 41 12.72 9.55 5.29
N SER A 42 11.84 9.42 6.29
CA SER A 42 11.72 8.23 7.13
C SER A 42 10.31 7.66 7.06
N PHE A 43 10.20 6.37 6.82
CA PHE A 43 8.93 5.64 6.82
C PHE A 43 9.17 4.18 7.16
N GLU A 44 8.13 3.54 7.70
CA GLU A 44 8.08 2.11 8.01
C GLU A 44 6.68 1.61 7.65
N GLY A 45 6.55 0.31 7.37
CA GLY A 45 5.25 -0.28 7.08
C GLY A 45 5.33 -1.72 6.61
N THR A 46 4.16 -2.30 6.39
CA THR A 46 3.98 -3.66 5.86
C THR A 46 3.00 -3.66 4.69
N ILE A 47 3.11 -4.66 3.83
CA ILE A 47 2.19 -4.93 2.73
C ILE A 47 1.56 -6.29 2.99
N GLU A 48 0.24 -6.35 3.06
CA GLU A 48 -0.52 -7.60 3.08
C GLU A 48 -0.95 -7.92 1.65
N MET A 49 -0.63 -9.11 1.17
CA MET A 49 -1.07 -9.61 -0.13
C MET A 49 -1.82 -10.93 0.05
N GLU A 50 -2.97 -11.01 -0.58
CA GLU A 50 -3.72 -12.25 -0.76
C GLU A 50 -3.04 -13.09 -1.85
N ASP A 51 -2.78 -14.37 -1.54
CA ASP A 51 -2.36 -15.38 -2.51
C ASP A 51 -3.63 -16.07 -3.04
N GLY A 52 -3.81 -16.02 -4.36
CA GLY A 52 -5.05 -16.42 -5.05
C GLY A 52 -5.06 -17.85 -5.54
#